data_AF-A0A973PCI4-F1
#
_entry.id   AF-A0A973PCI4-F1
#
_cell.length_a   1.000
_cell.length_b   1.000
_cell.length_c   1.000
_cell.angle_alpha   90.00
_cell.angle_beta   90.00
_cell.angle_gamma   90.00
#
_symmetry.space_group_name_H-M   'P 1'
#
loop_
_entity.id
_entity.type
_entity.pdbx_description
1 polymer ?
#
loop_
_entity_poly.entity_id
_entity_poly.type
_entity_poly.pdbx_seq_one_letter_code
_entity_poly.pdbx_strand_id
1 'polypeptide(L)'
;MRSLRRRVPLVRHAFVALLAAALTCSTLAPAAGAESRTVSSSVTDPDTELATTENVEEPPETLSSEEYLAKLAQNDVIVSAEERTEIMASSCWIYTGYRGGKNRVGQWLWKYFQRMDYCHNGSRITSAHFYTRWAEVYMVGWSFKGNESVVTNGGRGATQWRKRTQGVFCLVPYLSCIQESRPWVDMTVFGNGARSFSAGG
;
A
#
# COMPACT_ATOMS: atom_id res chain seq x y z
N MET A 1 13.44 48.28 2.14
CA MET A 1 14.87 47.98 1.96
C MET A 1 15.06 46.51 1.61
N ARG A 2 15.75 46.27 0.48
CA ARG A 2 16.42 45.04 0.00
C ARG A 2 15.67 43.69 -0.02
N SER A 3 15.11 43.45 -1.21
CA SER A 3 14.86 42.15 -1.87
C SER A 3 16.15 41.31 -2.04
N LEU A 4 16.06 40.00 -1.80
CA LEU A 4 17.04 39.00 -2.27
C LEU A 4 16.32 37.80 -2.91
N ARG A 5 16.13 37.86 -4.22
CA ARG A 5 15.73 36.73 -5.08
C ARG A 5 16.96 35.85 -5.33
N ARG A 6 16.93 34.58 -4.90
CA ARG A 6 17.93 33.57 -5.31
C ARG A 6 17.61 33.09 -6.72
N ARG A 7 18.58 33.24 -7.63
CA ARG A 7 18.58 32.68 -8.99
C ARG A 7 19.13 31.24 -8.91
N VAL A 8 18.40 30.27 -9.46
CA VAL A 8 18.91 28.90 -9.69
C VAL A 8 19.40 28.83 -11.15
N PRO A 9 20.62 28.34 -11.42
CA PRO A 9 21.17 28.27 -12.76
C PRO A 9 20.57 27.11 -13.57
N LEU A 10 20.33 27.42 -14.84
CA LEU A 10 19.78 26.58 -15.89
C LEU A 10 20.91 25.73 -16.49
N VAL A 11 20.93 24.43 -16.22
CA VAL A 11 21.92 23.51 -16.80
C VAL A 11 21.42 23.01 -18.16
N ARG A 12 22.00 23.57 -19.22
CA ARG A 12 21.92 23.07 -20.60
C ARG A 12 22.95 21.95 -20.76
N HIS A 13 22.54 20.75 -21.16
CA HIS A 13 23.44 19.79 -21.78
C HIS A 13 22.91 19.36 -23.13
N ALA A 14 23.84 19.35 -24.08
CA ALA A 14 23.65 19.35 -25.51
C ALA A 14 23.51 17.95 -26.10
N PHE A 15 22.86 17.94 -27.26
CA PHE A 15 22.89 16.97 -28.34
C PHE A 15 24.16 16.12 -28.47
N VAL A 16 23.99 14.81 -28.65
CA VAL A 16 24.81 14.02 -29.57
C VAL A 16 23.86 13.16 -30.40
N ALA A 17 23.69 13.56 -31.67
CA ALA A 17 23.15 12.72 -32.72
C ALA A 17 24.30 11.98 -33.40
N LEU A 18 24.17 10.67 -33.62
CA LEU A 18 25.05 9.93 -34.52
C LEU A 18 24.20 9.26 -35.61
N LEU A 19 24.68 9.43 -36.83
CA LEU A 19 24.04 9.17 -38.11
C LEU A 19 24.71 7.94 -38.77
N ALA A 20 23.92 7.26 -39.62
CA ALA A 20 24.32 6.41 -40.74
C ALA A 20 24.98 5.04 -40.42
N ALA A 21 24.90 3.99 -41.22
CA ALA A 21 24.05 3.54 -42.32
C ALA A 21 24.62 2.15 -42.72
N ALA A 22 23.80 1.17 -43.08
CA ALA A 22 24.18 0.13 -44.04
C ALA A 22 22.96 -0.73 -44.42
N LEU A 23 22.52 -0.57 -45.67
CA LEU A 23 21.78 -1.59 -46.41
C LEU A 23 22.72 -2.76 -46.70
N THR A 24 22.29 -3.98 -46.41
CA THR A 24 22.65 -5.15 -47.21
C THR A 24 21.45 -6.08 -47.31
N CYS A 25 20.91 -6.18 -48.53
CA CYS A 25 19.93 -7.16 -48.94
C CYS A 25 20.65 -8.50 -49.17
N SER A 26 20.17 -9.58 -48.56
CA SER A 26 20.60 -10.94 -48.89
C SER A 26 19.39 -11.86 -48.79
N THR A 27 18.92 -12.29 -49.96
CA THR A 27 17.91 -13.31 -50.17
C THR A 27 18.54 -14.69 -49.99
N LEU A 28 18.04 -15.50 -49.06
CA LEU A 28 18.29 -16.95 -49.01
C LEU A 28 17.03 -17.70 -48.55
N ALA A 29 16.85 -18.87 -49.19
CA ALA A 29 15.67 -19.73 -49.32
C ALA A 29 15.14 -20.36 -48.01
N PRO A 30 13.92 -20.97 -48.02
CA PRO A 30 13.30 -21.54 -46.83
C PRO A 30 13.95 -22.89 -46.48
N ALA A 31 14.65 -22.94 -45.35
CA ALA A 31 15.08 -24.19 -44.74
C ALA A 31 14.01 -24.67 -43.73
N ALA A 32 13.55 -25.88 -44.01
CA ALA A 32 12.73 -26.75 -43.20
C ALA A 32 12.94 -26.65 -41.67
N GLY A 33 11.83 -26.78 -40.94
CA GLY A 33 11.80 -27.53 -39.68
C GLY A 33 12.55 -26.93 -38.51
N ALA A 34 12.25 -25.68 -38.15
CA ALA A 34 12.42 -25.27 -36.76
C ALA A 34 11.18 -25.72 -36.00
N GLU A 35 11.23 -26.92 -35.40
CA GLU A 35 10.38 -27.22 -34.25
C GLU A 35 10.56 -26.07 -33.25
N SER A 36 9.55 -25.22 -33.16
CA SER A 36 9.41 -24.28 -32.06
C SER A 36 9.24 -25.14 -30.82
N ARG A 37 10.36 -25.50 -30.22
CA ARG A 37 10.42 -25.95 -28.84
C ARG A 37 9.90 -24.76 -28.05
N THR A 38 8.61 -24.79 -27.75
CA THR A 38 8.01 -24.01 -26.68
C THR A 38 8.72 -24.46 -25.42
N VAL A 39 9.87 -23.84 -25.14
CA VAL A 39 10.50 -23.89 -23.83
C VAL A 39 9.60 -23.04 -22.95
N SER A 40 8.49 -23.64 -22.52
CA SER A 40 7.70 -23.18 -21.39
C SER A 40 8.50 -23.51 -20.14
N SER A 41 9.67 -22.90 -19.98
CA SER A 41 10.39 -22.89 -18.72
C SER A 41 9.89 -21.70 -17.91
N SER A 42 8.63 -21.74 -17.46
CA SER A 42 8.28 -21.05 -16.22
C SER A 42 8.89 -21.88 -15.09
N VAL A 43 10.22 -21.87 -15.00
CA VAL A 43 10.93 -22.19 -13.76
C VAL A 43 10.67 -20.98 -12.89
N THR A 44 9.44 -20.87 -12.37
CA THR A 44 9.15 -19.93 -11.30
C THR A 44 9.95 -20.46 -10.13
N ASP A 45 10.97 -19.72 -9.72
CA ASP A 45 11.78 -20.05 -8.57
C ASP A 45 10.83 -20.24 -7.37
N PRO A 46 10.80 -21.44 -6.74
CA PRO A 46 9.89 -21.74 -5.64
C PRO A 46 10.03 -20.76 -4.47
N ASP A 47 11.15 -20.03 -4.40
CA ASP A 47 11.42 -19.02 -3.38
C ASP A 47 10.77 -17.67 -3.70
N THR A 48 10.43 -17.39 -4.96
CA THR A 48 9.84 -16.12 -5.39
C THR A 48 8.35 -16.20 -5.70
N GLU A 49 7.82 -17.40 -5.97
CA GLU A 49 6.42 -17.61 -6.30
C GLU A 49 5.51 -17.46 -5.06
N LEU A 50 4.42 -16.69 -5.19
CA LEU A 50 3.38 -16.67 -4.16
C LEU A 50 2.69 -18.04 -4.08
N ALA A 51 2.75 -18.68 -2.91
CA ALA A 51 2.19 -20.00 -2.67
C ALA A 51 1.02 -19.98 -1.67
N THR A 52 1.16 -19.21 -0.59
CA THR A 52 0.12 -19.10 0.44
C THR A 52 -0.08 -17.66 0.86
N THR A 53 -1.23 -17.37 1.46
CA THR A 53 -1.54 -16.04 2.00
C THR A 53 -1.98 -16.15 3.43
N GLU A 54 -1.63 -15.14 4.22
CA GLU A 54 -1.98 -15.06 5.63
C GLU A 54 -2.67 -13.73 5.92
N ASN A 55 -3.72 -13.78 6.73
CA ASN A 55 -4.47 -12.64 7.19
C ASN A 55 -4.26 -12.51 8.68
N VAL A 56 -3.77 -11.37 9.14
CA VAL A 56 -3.45 -11.14 10.55
C VAL A 56 -4.10 -9.86 11.03
N GLU A 57 -4.79 -9.98 12.14
CA GLU A 57 -5.30 -8.88 12.93
C GLU A 57 -4.39 -8.70 14.15
N GLU A 58 -3.85 -7.49 14.33
CA GLU A 58 -3.05 -7.20 15.52
C GLU A 58 -3.96 -6.87 16.70
N PRO A 59 -3.58 -7.23 17.93
CA PRO A 59 -4.27 -6.73 19.11
C PRO A 59 -4.36 -5.20 19.09
N PRO A 60 -5.49 -4.62 19.50
CA PRO A 60 -5.64 -3.18 19.57
C PRO A 60 -4.62 -2.61 20.56
N GLU A 61 -4.07 -1.47 20.22
CA GLU A 61 -3.24 -0.70 21.13
C GLU A 61 -4.08 0.45 21.67
N THR A 62 -4.08 0.62 23.00
CA THR A 62 -4.71 1.78 23.63
C THR A 62 -3.83 3.00 23.44
N LEU A 63 -4.43 4.12 23.07
CA LEU A 63 -3.80 5.42 22.91
C LEU A 63 -4.47 6.38 23.88
N SER A 64 -3.71 7.15 24.67
CA SER A 64 -4.35 8.15 25.53
C SER A 64 -5.01 9.25 24.70
N SER A 65 -6.06 9.86 25.23
CA SER A 65 -6.75 10.95 24.55
C SER A 65 -5.82 12.16 24.34
N GLU A 66 -4.91 12.40 25.27
CA GLU A 66 -3.88 13.42 25.19
C GLU A 66 -2.90 13.16 24.05
N GLU A 67 -2.42 11.91 23.89
CA GLU A 67 -1.55 11.53 22.78
C GLU A 67 -2.28 11.65 21.44
N TYR A 68 -3.57 11.28 21.39
CA TYR A 68 -4.37 11.46 20.17
C TYR A 68 -4.50 12.94 19.80
N LEU A 69 -4.79 13.82 20.76
CA LEU A 69 -4.86 15.26 20.53
C LEU A 69 -3.50 15.84 20.13
N ALA A 70 -2.41 15.38 20.74
CA ALA A 70 -1.07 15.77 20.36
C ALA A 70 -0.77 15.37 18.91
N LYS A 71 -1.20 14.17 18.50
CA LYS A 71 -1.10 13.71 17.11
C LYS A 71 -1.89 14.58 16.15
N LEU A 72 -3.11 15.02 16.50
CA LEU A 72 -3.89 15.98 15.71
C LEU A 72 -3.13 17.29 15.52
N ALA A 73 -2.59 17.85 16.60
CA ALA A 73 -1.81 19.08 16.56
C ALA A 73 -0.55 18.94 15.70
N GLN A 74 0.18 17.83 15.81
CA GLN A 74 1.37 17.54 14.99
C GLN A 74 1.07 17.41 13.49
N ASN A 75 -0.16 17.05 13.13
CA ASN A 75 -0.59 16.90 11.73
C ASN A 75 -1.46 18.07 11.25
N ASP A 76 -1.40 19.22 11.96
CA ASP A 76 -2.16 20.44 11.65
C ASP A 76 -3.68 20.23 11.52
N VAL A 77 -4.23 19.23 12.24
CA VAL A 77 -5.67 18.97 12.26
C VAL A 77 -6.33 19.83 13.33
N ILE A 78 -7.07 20.85 12.89
CA ILE A 78 -7.83 21.75 13.75
C ILE A 78 -9.16 21.09 14.12
N VAL A 79 -9.38 20.86 15.42
CA VAL A 79 -10.64 20.35 15.97
C VAL A 79 -11.34 21.42 16.81
N SER A 80 -12.67 21.37 16.87
CA SER A 80 -13.45 22.31 17.70
C SER A 80 -13.25 22.04 19.20
N ALA A 81 -13.65 23.00 20.04
CA ALA A 81 -13.59 22.82 21.50
C ALA A 81 -14.49 21.67 21.98
N GLU A 82 -15.65 21.50 21.33
CA GLU A 82 -16.58 20.40 21.58
C GLU A 82 -15.95 19.06 21.22
N GLU A 83 -15.38 18.93 20.01
CA GLU A 83 -14.71 17.71 19.58
C GLU A 83 -13.53 17.34 20.48
N ARG A 84 -12.74 18.34 20.89
CA ARG A 84 -11.66 18.11 21.86
C ARG A 84 -12.19 17.55 23.18
N THR A 85 -13.29 18.09 23.69
CA THR A 85 -13.91 17.60 24.93
C THR A 85 -14.46 16.18 24.76
N GLU A 86 -15.05 15.87 23.61
CA GLU A 86 -15.50 14.51 23.28
C GLU A 86 -14.34 13.52 23.22
N ILE A 87 -13.21 13.88 22.59
CA ILE A 87 -12.01 13.04 22.54
C ILE A 87 -11.47 12.78 23.94
N MET A 88 -11.36 13.81 24.79
CA MET A 88 -10.89 13.67 26.17
C MET A 88 -11.77 12.72 27.02
N ALA A 89 -13.07 12.67 26.75
CA ALA A 89 -14.00 11.77 27.42
C ALA A 89 -14.14 10.39 26.74
N SER A 90 -13.34 10.11 25.70
CA SER A 90 -13.41 8.87 24.91
C SER A 90 -12.27 7.92 25.22
N SER A 91 -12.42 6.67 24.79
CA SER A 91 -11.32 5.73 24.66
C SER A 91 -10.74 5.81 23.24
N CYS A 92 -9.42 6.01 23.11
CA CYS A 92 -8.74 6.12 21.81
C CYS A 92 -7.85 4.90 21.56
N TRP A 93 -7.98 4.31 20.38
CA TRP A 93 -7.44 2.99 20.05
C TRP A 93 -6.74 3.07 18.69
N ILE A 94 -5.65 2.32 18.55
CA ILE A 94 -4.98 2.01 17.30
C ILE A 94 -5.35 0.58 16.93
N TYR A 95 -5.86 0.40 15.71
CA TYR A 95 -6.24 -0.89 15.19
C TYR A 95 -5.52 -1.16 13.88
N THR A 96 -4.78 -2.26 13.81
CA THR A 96 -3.96 -2.64 12.65
C THR A 96 -4.31 -4.05 12.18
N GLY A 97 -4.38 -4.22 10.87
CA GLY A 97 -4.52 -5.53 10.24
C GLY A 97 -3.78 -5.57 8.91
N TYR A 98 -3.36 -6.77 8.51
CA TYR A 98 -2.62 -6.95 7.26
C TYR A 98 -2.93 -8.27 6.57
N ARG A 99 -2.68 -8.27 5.25
CA ARG A 99 -2.58 -9.48 4.44
C ARG A 99 -1.17 -9.61 3.92
N GLY A 100 -0.59 -10.80 4.01
CA GLY A 100 0.73 -11.08 3.47
C GLY A 100 0.73 -12.31 2.58
N GLY A 101 1.71 -12.34 1.68
CA GLY A 101 2.00 -13.46 0.80
C GLY A 101 3.27 -14.19 1.22
N LYS A 102 3.25 -15.52 1.18
CA LYS A 102 4.39 -16.39 1.47
C LYS A 102 4.71 -17.32 0.30
N ASN A 103 5.99 -17.62 0.13
CA ASN A 103 6.45 -18.64 -0.81
C ASN A 103 6.22 -20.07 -0.29
N ARG A 104 6.62 -21.09 -1.06
CA ARG A 104 6.38 -22.50 -0.70
C ARG A 104 7.15 -22.95 0.54
N VAL A 105 8.24 -22.27 0.88
CA VAL A 105 9.05 -22.53 2.07
C VAL A 105 8.64 -21.68 3.28
N GLY A 106 7.56 -20.91 3.16
CA GLY A 106 6.96 -20.14 4.26
C GLY A 106 7.60 -18.78 4.54
N GLN A 107 8.52 -18.30 3.70
CA GLN A 107 9.11 -16.96 3.82
C GLN A 107 8.14 -15.91 3.28
N TRP A 108 8.14 -14.73 3.91
CA TRP A 108 7.35 -13.60 3.44
C TRP A 108 7.88 -13.08 2.10
N LEU A 109 6.96 -12.83 1.17
CA LEU A 109 7.21 -12.14 -0.09
C LEU A 109 6.89 -10.65 0.05
N TRP A 110 5.71 -10.38 0.62
CA TRP A 110 5.19 -9.04 0.82
C TRP A 110 4.12 -9.04 1.92
N LYS A 111 3.84 -7.85 2.48
CA LYS A 111 2.70 -7.57 3.35
C LYS A 111 2.05 -6.26 2.97
N TYR A 112 0.73 -6.22 3.04
CA TYR A 112 -0.09 -5.03 2.84
C TYR A 112 -0.85 -4.72 4.12
N PHE A 113 -0.50 -3.61 4.73
CA PHE A 113 -0.98 -3.20 6.04
C PHE A 113 -2.01 -2.09 5.94
N GLN A 114 -2.92 -2.10 6.91
CA GLN A 114 -3.87 -1.04 7.14
C GLN A 114 -3.97 -0.75 8.64
N ARG A 115 -3.98 0.54 9.00
CA ARG A 115 -4.09 1.04 10.37
C ARG A 115 -5.15 2.14 10.47
N MET A 116 -5.92 2.10 11.55
CA MET A 116 -6.97 3.05 11.90
C MET A 116 -6.77 3.53 13.33
N ASP A 117 -6.64 4.84 13.54
CA ASP A 117 -6.60 5.41 14.88
C ASP A 117 -7.88 6.21 15.12
N TYR A 118 -8.64 5.81 16.11
CA TYR A 118 -9.98 6.31 16.36
C TYR A 118 -10.25 6.47 17.84
N CYS A 119 -11.22 7.32 18.17
CA CYS A 119 -11.74 7.44 19.52
C CYS A 119 -13.23 7.13 19.53
N HIS A 120 -13.72 6.55 20.61
CA HIS A 120 -15.13 6.20 20.79
C HIS A 120 -15.58 6.37 22.24
N ASN A 121 -16.88 6.59 22.44
CA ASN A 121 -17.47 6.83 23.77
C ASN A 121 -18.45 5.76 24.23
N GLY A 122 -18.45 4.59 23.59
CA GLY A 122 -19.37 3.48 23.87
C GLY A 122 -20.64 3.48 23.02
N SER A 123 -20.99 4.61 22.39
CA SER A 123 -22.17 4.72 21.51
C SER A 123 -21.79 5.08 20.06
N ARG A 124 -20.86 6.02 19.88
CA ARG A 124 -20.43 6.51 18.58
C ARG A 124 -18.93 6.70 18.51
N ILE A 125 -18.42 6.83 17.29
CA ILE A 125 -17.06 7.27 17.01
C ILE A 125 -16.99 8.78 17.28
N THR A 126 -16.13 9.20 18.19
CA THR A 126 -15.92 10.61 18.54
C THR A 126 -14.81 11.25 17.72
N SER A 127 -13.86 10.45 17.24
CA SER A 127 -12.81 10.91 16.33
C SER A 127 -12.32 9.80 15.40
N ALA A 128 -12.00 10.16 14.15
CA ALA A 128 -11.61 9.24 13.07
C ALA A 128 -10.74 9.94 12.01
N HIS A 129 -9.72 10.69 12.44
CA HIS A 129 -8.88 11.48 11.52
C HIS A 129 -7.74 10.70 10.88
N PHE A 130 -7.25 9.66 11.57
CA PHE A 130 -6.01 9.00 11.17
C PHE A 130 -6.26 7.62 10.61
N TYR A 131 -5.92 7.50 9.33
CA TYR A 131 -5.93 6.26 8.59
C TYR A 131 -4.63 6.16 7.81
N THR A 132 -3.97 5.01 7.87
CA THR A 132 -2.73 4.77 7.11
C THR A 132 -2.75 3.38 6.50
N ARG A 133 -2.13 3.27 5.32
CA ARG A 133 -1.88 2.00 4.64
C ARG A 133 -0.48 2.04 4.08
N TRP A 134 0.20 0.90 4.11
CA TRP A 134 1.53 0.78 3.56
C TRP A 134 1.79 -0.65 3.11
N ALA A 135 2.87 -0.81 2.36
CA ALA A 135 3.31 -2.08 1.83
C ALA A 135 4.75 -2.34 2.25
N GLU A 136 5.04 -3.58 2.60
CA GLU A 136 6.38 -4.06 2.84
C GLU A 136 6.68 -5.19 1.85
N VAL A 137 7.88 -5.16 1.26
CA VAL A 137 8.34 -6.18 0.32
C VAL A 137 9.62 -6.79 0.89
N TYR A 138 9.64 -8.11 0.99
CA TYR A 138 10.72 -8.86 1.63
C TYR A 138 11.54 -9.68 0.64
N MET A 139 10.95 -10.06 -0.51
CA MET A 139 11.61 -10.88 -1.51
C MET A 139 11.98 -10.07 -2.75
N VAL A 140 13.19 -10.27 -3.25
CA VAL A 140 13.66 -9.65 -4.50
C VAL A 140 12.76 -10.10 -5.66
N GLY A 141 12.52 -9.18 -6.60
CA GLY A 141 11.62 -9.38 -7.73
C GLY A 141 10.20 -8.94 -7.44
N TRP A 142 9.70 -9.04 -6.21
CA TRP A 142 8.42 -8.41 -5.86
C TRP A 142 8.57 -6.90 -5.76
N SER A 143 7.50 -6.20 -6.13
CA SER A 143 7.42 -4.76 -6.02
C SER A 143 5.98 -4.32 -5.76
N PHE A 144 5.81 -3.35 -4.86
CA PHE A 144 4.53 -2.70 -4.65
C PHE A 144 4.31 -1.67 -5.76
N LYS A 145 3.21 -1.82 -6.51
CA LYS A 145 2.87 -0.94 -7.64
C LYS A 145 1.97 0.22 -7.24
N GLY A 146 1.40 0.17 -6.04
CA GLY A 146 0.56 1.24 -5.50
C GLY A 146 -0.77 0.72 -4.99
N ASN A 147 -1.65 1.67 -4.69
CA ASN A 147 -3.00 1.41 -4.20
C ASN A 147 -4.00 1.58 -5.34
N GLU A 148 -4.95 0.66 -5.47
CA GLU A 148 -5.97 0.72 -6.53
C GLU A 148 -7.27 1.37 -6.07
N SER A 149 -7.70 1.06 -4.85
CA SER A 149 -9.00 1.51 -4.37
C SER A 149 -9.00 1.83 -2.89
N VAL A 150 -9.95 2.68 -2.51
CA VAL A 150 -10.31 2.96 -1.13
C VAL A 150 -11.83 3.14 -1.05
N VAL A 151 -12.45 2.41 -0.13
CA VAL A 151 -13.84 2.58 0.25
C VAL A 151 -13.86 3.06 1.70
N THR A 152 -14.65 4.10 1.96
CA THR A 152 -14.82 4.69 3.29
C THR A 152 -16.30 4.81 3.60
N ASN A 153 -16.71 4.44 4.82
CA ASN A 153 -18.08 4.59 5.29
C ASN A 153 -18.08 4.93 6.79
N GLY A 154 -18.98 5.82 7.21
CA GLY A 154 -19.06 6.30 8.59
C GLY A 154 -17.89 7.20 8.98
N GLY A 155 -17.49 7.16 10.25
CA GLY A 155 -16.50 8.06 10.84
C GLY A 155 -17.03 8.79 12.07
N ARG A 156 -16.45 9.95 12.38
CA ARG A 156 -16.88 10.79 13.51
C ARG A 156 -18.39 11.06 13.46
N GLY A 157 -19.04 10.91 14.61
CA GLY A 157 -20.49 11.08 14.78
C GLY A 157 -21.32 9.85 14.42
N ALA A 158 -20.78 8.89 13.67
CA ALA A 158 -21.46 7.65 13.30
C ALA A 158 -21.20 6.53 14.32
N THR A 159 -22.01 5.47 14.26
CA THR A 159 -21.85 4.27 15.10
C THR A 159 -20.69 3.38 14.66
N GLN A 160 -20.14 3.60 13.46
CA GLN A 160 -19.04 2.82 12.90
C GLN A 160 -18.16 3.68 12.00
N TRP A 161 -16.94 3.20 11.77
CA TRP A 161 -16.02 3.70 10.76
C TRP A 161 -15.38 2.53 10.03
N ARG A 162 -15.64 2.42 8.72
CA ARG A 162 -15.14 1.36 7.86
C ARG A 162 -14.18 1.91 6.82
N LYS A 163 -13.05 1.21 6.64
CA LYS A 163 -12.08 1.44 5.58
C LYS A 163 -11.74 0.12 4.90
N ARG A 164 -11.95 0.05 3.59
CA ARG A 164 -11.46 -1.04 2.75
C ARG A 164 -10.47 -0.48 1.76
N THR A 165 -9.29 -1.10 1.66
CA THR A 165 -8.31 -0.72 0.64
C THR A 165 -7.72 -1.91 -0.06
N GLN A 166 -7.21 -1.65 -1.27
CA GLN A 166 -6.59 -2.65 -2.12
C GLN A 166 -5.25 -2.13 -2.63
N GLY A 167 -4.22 -2.95 -2.46
CA GLY A 167 -2.89 -2.74 -3.00
C GLY A 167 -2.61 -3.64 -4.20
N VAL A 168 -1.52 -3.37 -4.91
CA VAL A 168 -1.04 -4.22 -6.02
C VAL A 168 0.42 -4.54 -5.80
N PHE A 169 0.72 -5.83 -5.80
CA PHE A 169 2.06 -6.37 -5.81
C PHE A 169 2.31 -7.10 -7.11
N CYS A 170 3.54 -7.00 -7.57
CA CYS A 170 3.91 -7.54 -8.85
C CYS A 170 5.34 -8.07 -8.81
N LEU A 171 5.49 -9.32 -9.22
CA LEU A 171 6.78 -9.97 -9.47
C LEU A 171 7.30 -9.50 -10.83
N VAL A 172 8.34 -8.67 -10.80
CA VAL A 172 9.07 -8.13 -11.97
C VAL A 172 10.51 -8.61 -11.93
N PRO A 173 10.86 -9.71 -12.63
CA PRO A 173 12.25 -10.12 -12.73
C PRO A 173 13.05 -9.28 -13.74
N TYR A 174 12.41 -8.69 -14.77
CA TYR A 174 13.12 -7.89 -15.79
C TYR A 174 12.35 -6.65 -16.27
N LEU A 175 11.17 -6.78 -16.90
CA LEU A 175 10.46 -5.62 -17.49
C LEU A 175 8.93 -5.66 -17.38
N SER A 176 8.32 -6.82 -17.10
CA SER A 176 6.87 -6.98 -17.03
C SER A 176 6.46 -7.74 -15.77
N CYS A 177 5.19 -7.59 -15.40
CA CYS A 177 4.59 -8.34 -14.31
C CYS A 177 4.36 -9.79 -14.72
N ILE A 178 5.07 -10.73 -14.11
CA ILE A 178 4.89 -12.16 -14.38
C ILE A 178 3.90 -12.79 -13.40
N GLN A 179 3.86 -12.28 -12.18
CA GLN A 179 2.87 -12.67 -11.17
C GLN A 179 2.34 -11.42 -10.47
N GLU A 180 1.02 -11.28 -10.42
CA GLU A 180 0.35 -10.18 -9.75
C GLU A 180 -0.42 -10.70 -8.53
N SER A 181 -0.44 -9.90 -7.47
CA SER A 181 -1.33 -10.12 -6.33
C SER A 181 -1.99 -8.80 -5.93
N ARG A 182 -3.30 -8.84 -5.65
CA ARG A 182 -4.10 -7.65 -5.35
C ARG A 182 -4.72 -7.73 -3.96
N PRO A 183 -3.89 -7.76 -2.90
CA PRO A 183 -4.40 -7.90 -1.56
C PRO A 183 -5.30 -6.72 -1.20
N TRP A 184 -6.43 -7.04 -0.59
CA TRP A 184 -7.31 -6.06 0.03
C TRP A 184 -7.43 -6.33 1.53
N VAL A 185 -7.57 -5.26 2.29
CA VAL A 185 -7.83 -5.26 3.73
C VAL A 185 -9.07 -4.41 4.00
N ASP A 186 -10.00 -4.94 4.76
CA ASP A 186 -11.28 -4.34 5.14
C ASP A 186 -11.40 -4.34 6.65
N MET A 187 -11.45 -3.14 7.24
CA MET A 187 -11.51 -2.95 8.68
C MET A 187 -12.69 -2.07 9.02
N THR A 188 -13.45 -2.47 10.04
CA THR A 188 -14.50 -1.65 10.62
C THR A 188 -14.28 -1.56 12.13
N VAL A 189 -14.35 -0.35 12.66
CA VAL A 189 -14.34 -0.07 14.09
C VAL A 189 -15.68 0.53 14.49
N PHE A 190 -16.16 0.22 15.69
CA PHE A 190 -17.49 0.58 16.15
C PHE A 190 -17.44 1.50 17.38
N GLY A 191 -18.48 2.32 17.54
CA GLY A 191 -18.62 3.25 18.67
C GLY A 191 -18.66 2.58 20.04
N ASN A 192 -19.07 1.30 20.08
CA ASN A 192 -19.08 0.46 21.28
C ASN A 192 -17.73 -0.25 21.55
N GLY A 193 -16.69 0.00 20.75
CA GLY A 193 -15.37 -0.63 20.89
C GLY A 193 -15.24 -1.98 20.19
N ALA A 194 -16.32 -2.52 19.60
CA ALA A 194 -16.21 -3.69 18.73
C ALA A 194 -15.38 -3.35 17.48
N ARG A 195 -14.91 -4.40 16.80
CA ARG A 195 -14.12 -4.30 15.58
C ARG A 195 -14.33 -5.53 14.69
N SER A 196 -14.07 -5.37 13.41
CA SER A 196 -14.07 -6.47 12.45
C SER A 196 -12.95 -6.28 11.44
N PHE A 197 -12.27 -7.38 11.12
CA PHE A 197 -11.25 -7.45 10.09
C PHE A 197 -11.57 -8.55 9.08
N SER A 198 -11.36 -8.23 7.80
CA SER A 198 -11.42 -9.18 6.70
C SER A 198 -10.37 -8.82 5.67
N ALA A 199 -9.73 -9.82 5.06
CA ALA A 199 -8.74 -9.59 4.03
C ALA A 199 -8.74 -10.72 2.99
N GLY A 200 -8.32 -10.41 1.76
CA GLY A 200 -8.33 -11.36 0.65
C GLY A 200 -7.65 -10.80 -0.60
N GLY A 201 -7.86 -11.47 -1.74
CA GLY A 201 -7.26 -11.10 -3.04
C GLY A 201 -5.88 -11.70 -3.29
#